data_AF-Q922M1-F1
#
_entry.id   AF-Q922M1-F1
#
_cell.length_a   1.000
_cell.length_b   1.000
_cell.length_c   1.000
_cell.angle_alpha   90.00
_cell.angle_beta   90.00
_cell.angle_gamma   90.00
#
_symmetry.space_group_name_H-M   'P 1'
#
loop_
_entity.id
_entity.type
_entity.pdbx_description
1 polymer ?
#
loop_
_entity_poly.entity_id
_entity_poly.type
_entity_poly.pdbx_seq_one_letter_code
_entity_poly.pdbx_strand_id
1 'polypeptide(L)'
;MAVSTQQLAEELQIFGLDYEDSLLEKLAELCVLYRQTEDGMVSELIAFCTSAGKTCLTVDILNSFEYEVLNKKLSKAWHSASKDSGHAGTRDIVSIQELIEAEEEEETLLSSYTTPSKGPLKRVSSTPETPLTKRSVAARSPRQLLSPSSFSPSATPSQKYTSRTNRGEVVTTFGSAQGLSWSGRGGSGSVSLKVVGDPEPLTGSYKAMFQQLMGVREVLTSKIEELGSELKEHHKIEAFTPLLVPAQEPVILLGQIGCDSNGKLNSKSVILEGDQEHSYGAQIPVDLSELKEYSLFPGQVVIMEGFNTTGRRLTATKLYEVQGGPPLPHSTLASGSVCSVLVKDAGPFQSLSLARLFCF
;
A
#
# COMPACT_ATOMS: atom_id res chain seq x y z
N MET A 1 -11.38 -18.60 -24.78
CA MET A 1 -11.45 -18.63 -26.25
C MET A 1 -11.45 -20.09 -26.65
N ALA A 2 -12.26 -20.50 -27.63
CA ALA A 2 -12.20 -21.86 -28.15
C ALA A 2 -11.06 -21.89 -29.16
N VAL A 3 -9.96 -22.57 -28.83
CA VAL A 3 -8.78 -22.70 -29.70
C VAL A 3 -8.90 -24.00 -30.49
N SER A 4 -8.83 -23.91 -31.81
CA SER A 4 -8.91 -25.10 -32.68
C SER A 4 -7.51 -25.59 -33.07
N THR A 5 -7.17 -26.82 -32.69
CA THR A 5 -5.91 -27.47 -33.09
C THR A 5 -5.82 -27.67 -34.61
N GLN A 6 -6.96 -27.78 -35.31
CA GLN A 6 -7.01 -27.89 -36.77
C GLN A 6 -6.57 -26.59 -37.46
N GLN A 7 -6.97 -25.44 -36.94
CA GLN A 7 -6.56 -24.14 -37.50
C GLN A 7 -5.08 -23.84 -37.25
N LEU A 8 -4.55 -24.24 -36.09
CA LEU A 8 -3.11 -24.14 -35.81
C LEU A 8 -2.27 -25.00 -36.75
N ALA A 9 -2.75 -26.20 -37.08
CA ALA A 9 -2.10 -27.11 -38.01
C ALA A 9 -2.06 -26.55 -39.45
N GLU A 10 -3.16 -25.96 -39.91
CA GLU A 10 -3.26 -25.31 -41.23
C GLU A 10 -2.30 -24.13 -41.35
N GLU A 11 -2.25 -23.24 -40.35
CA GLU A 11 -1.34 -22.09 -40.33
C GLU A 11 0.14 -22.53 -40.30
N LEU A 12 0.51 -23.48 -39.45
CA LEU A 12 1.89 -24.00 -39.41
C LEU A 12 2.33 -24.62 -40.74
N GLN A 13 1.39 -25.27 -41.44
CA GLN A 13 1.62 -25.85 -42.76
C GLN A 13 1.77 -24.78 -43.86
N ILE A 14 1.02 -23.68 -43.79
CA ILE A 14 1.14 -22.53 -44.73
C ILE A 14 2.57 -21.97 -44.72
N PHE A 15 3.21 -21.94 -43.55
CA PHE A 15 4.56 -21.38 -43.39
C PHE A 15 5.69 -22.43 -43.42
N GLY A 16 5.37 -23.71 -43.68
CA GLY A 16 6.34 -24.75 -43.96
C GLY A 16 7.22 -25.16 -42.77
N LEU A 17 6.71 -25.06 -41.54
CA LEU A 17 7.38 -25.60 -40.35
C LEU A 17 7.03 -27.06 -40.16
N ASP A 18 8.04 -27.94 -40.09
CA ASP A 18 7.83 -29.34 -39.70
C ASP A 18 7.53 -29.41 -38.20
N TYR A 19 6.49 -30.14 -37.80
CA TYR A 19 6.13 -30.33 -36.39
C TYR A 19 5.64 -31.76 -36.11
N GLU A 20 5.69 -32.17 -34.85
CA GLU A 20 5.02 -33.38 -34.35
C GLU A 20 3.61 -33.04 -33.87
N ASP A 21 2.61 -33.86 -34.20
CA ASP A 21 1.19 -33.64 -33.82
C ASP A 21 1.00 -33.50 -32.30
N SER A 22 1.88 -34.09 -31.50
CA SER A 22 1.92 -33.99 -30.03
C SER A 22 2.16 -32.56 -29.51
N LEU A 23 2.69 -31.67 -30.35
CA LEU A 23 3.00 -30.27 -30.00
C LEU A 23 1.81 -29.33 -30.20
N LEU A 24 0.81 -29.72 -31.00
CA LEU A 24 -0.37 -28.90 -31.27
C LEU A 24 -1.22 -28.69 -30.02
N GLU A 25 -1.33 -29.71 -29.16
CA GLU A 25 -2.06 -29.61 -27.89
C GLU A 25 -1.38 -28.58 -26.96
N LYS A 26 -0.05 -28.67 -26.84
CA LYS A 26 0.74 -27.73 -26.05
C LYS A 26 0.69 -26.31 -26.60
N LEU A 27 0.68 -26.14 -27.92
CA LEU A 27 0.56 -24.82 -28.54
C LEU A 27 -0.83 -24.22 -28.37
N ALA A 28 -1.88 -25.05 -28.38
CA ALA A 28 -3.25 -24.63 -28.06
C ALA A 28 -3.37 -24.19 -26.59
N GLU A 29 -2.71 -24.90 -25.65
CA GLU A 29 -2.61 -24.48 -24.25
C GLU A 29 -1.95 -23.10 -24.12
N LEU A 30 -0.84 -22.86 -24.83
CA LEU A 30 -0.16 -21.56 -24.85
C LEU A 30 -1.06 -20.45 -25.43
N CYS A 31 -1.87 -20.72 -26.46
CA CYS A 31 -2.82 -19.74 -26.99
C CYS A 31 -3.84 -19.31 -25.92
N VAL A 32 -4.36 -20.28 -25.15
CA VAL A 32 -5.30 -20.01 -24.05
C VAL A 32 -4.61 -19.24 -22.90
N LEU A 33 -3.41 -19.66 -22.52
CA LEU A 33 -2.68 -19.11 -21.37
C LEU A 33 -2.24 -17.66 -21.61
N TYR A 34 -1.78 -17.34 -22.83
CA TYR A 34 -1.32 -16.00 -23.21
C TYR A 34 -2.39 -15.15 -23.92
N ARG A 35 -3.63 -15.65 -24.05
CA ARG A 35 -4.78 -14.99 -24.69
C ARG A 35 -4.48 -14.46 -26.10
N GLN A 36 -3.73 -15.21 -26.89
CA GLN A 36 -3.50 -14.90 -28.30
C GLN A 36 -4.42 -15.71 -29.21
N THR A 37 -4.70 -15.16 -30.39
CA THR A 37 -5.35 -15.90 -31.49
C THR A 37 -4.37 -16.89 -32.11
N GLU A 38 -4.90 -17.92 -32.76
CA GLU A 38 -4.15 -18.96 -33.45
C GLU A 38 -3.13 -18.36 -34.43
N ASP A 39 -3.59 -17.44 -35.28
CA ASP A 39 -2.78 -16.72 -36.27
C ASP A 39 -1.67 -15.87 -35.62
N GLY A 40 -1.99 -15.18 -34.52
CA GLY A 40 -1.03 -14.36 -33.77
C GLY A 40 0.09 -15.19 -33.14
N MET A 41 -0.29 -16.31 -32.53
CA MET A 41 0.66 -17.23 -31.89
C MET A 41 1.58 -17.88 -32.93
N VAL A 42 1.02 -18.36 -34.05
CA VAL A 42 1.81 -19.00 -35.12
C VAL A 42 2.74 -17.99 -35.79
N SER A 43 2.27 -16.77 -36.07
CA SER A 43 3.10 -15.69 -36.63
C SER A 43 4.31 -15.36 -35.75
N GLU A 44 4.11 -15.28 -34.43
CA GLU A 44 5.19 -15.01 -33.48
C GLU A 44 6.17 -16.18 -33.35
N LEU A 45 5.65 -17.41 -33.36
CA LEU A 45 6.47 -18.62 -33.35
C LEU A 45 7.34 -18.70 -34.60
N ILE A 46 6.79 -18.41 -35.78
CA ILE A 46 7.54 -18.40 -37.05
C ILE A 46 8.62 -17.31 -37.03
N ALA A 47 8.29 -16.10 -36.55
CA ALA A 47 9.26 -15.03 -36.40
C ALA A 47 10.43 -15.46 -35.49
N PHE A 48 10.13 -16.14 -34.38
CA PHE A 48 11.14 -16.69 -33.48
C PHE A 48 12.00 -17.76 -34.15
N CYS A 49 11.39 -18.75 -34.81
CA CYS A 49 12.10 -19.82 -35.52
C CYS A 49 12.99 -19.27 -36.65
N THR A 50 12.50 -18.28 -37.39
CA THR A 50 13.25 -17.61 -38.47
C THR A 50 14.44 -16.84 -37.92
N SER A 51 14.27 -16.12 -36.81
CA SER A 51 15.37 -15.39 -36.16
C SER A 51 16.44 -16.30 -35.55
N ALA A 52 16.04 -17.50 -35.12
CA ALA A 52 16.92 -18.50 -34.53
C ALA A 52 17.47 -19.52 -35.55
N GLY A 53 17.09 -19.42 -36.83
CA GLY A 53 17.53 -20.32 -37.91
C GLY A 53 17.06 -21.76 -37.76
N LYS A 54 15.89 -21.99 -37.14
CA LYS A 54 15.35 -23.33 -36.85
C LYS A 54 14.22 -23.67 -37.82
N THR A 55 14.28 -24.85 -38.43
CA THR A 55 13.35 -25.28 -39.50
C THR A 55 12.36 -26.35 -39.06
N CYS A 56 12.54 -26.94 -37.88
CA CYS A 56 11.66 -27.96 -37.31
C CYS A 56 11.28 -27.57 -35.89
N LEU A 57 10.01 -27.73 -35.54
CA LEU A 57 9.46 -27.43 -34.22
C LEU A 57 9.67 -28.64 -33.30
N THR A 58 10.49 -28.47 -32.27
CA THR A 58 10.69 -29.46 -31.20
C THR A 58 10.20 -28.91 -29.87
N VAL A 59 9.99 -29.80 -28.89
CA VAL A 59 9.58 -29.44 -27.52
C VAL A 59 10.50 -28.38 -26.90
N ASP A 60 11.82 -28.49 -27.12
CA ASP A 60 12.81 -27.56 -26.58
C ASP A 60 12.72 -26.17 -27.21
N ILE A 61 12.37 -26.09 -28.49
CA ILE A 61 12.17 -24.82 -29.20
C ILE A 61 10.91 -24.14 -28.68
N LEU A 62 9.84 -24.91 -28.44
CA LEU A 62 8.59 -24.40 -27.89
C LEU A 62 8.78 -23.89 -26.45
N ASN A 63 9.55 -24.60 -25.62
CA ASN A 63 9.93 -24.14 -24.27
C ASN A 63 10.77 -22.85 -24.33
N SER A 64 11.70 -22.75 -25.28
CA SER A 64 12.53 -21.56 -25.47
C SER A 64 11.69 -20.36 -25.91
N PHE A 65 10.75 -20.58 -26.83
CA PHE A 65 9.79 -19.57 -27.30
C PHE A 65 8.92 -19.05 -26.15
N GLU A 66 8.41 -19.95 -25.30
CA GLU A 66 7.62 -19.59 -24.13
C GLU A 66 8.42 -18.69 -23.17
N TYR A 67 9.66 -19.07 -22.85
CA TYR A 67 10.49 -18.31 -21.92
C TYR A 67 10.98 -16.98 -22.48
N GLU A 68 11.44 -16.96 -23.73
CA GLU A 68 12.11 -15.80 -24.30
C GLU A 68 11.17 -14.76 -24.90
N VAL A 69 9.99 -15.18 -25.38
CA VAL A 69 9.03 -14.34 -26.10
C VAL A 69 7.76 -14.15 -25.28
N LEU A 70 7.07 -15.25 -24.93
CA LEU A 70 5.74 -15.17 -24.30
C LEU A 70 5.80 -14.64 -22.86
N ASN A 71 6.75 -15.10 -22.04
CA ASN A 71 6.92 -14.62 -20.66
C ASN A 71 7.35 -13.14 -20.57
N LYS A 72 8.14 -12.65 -21.53
CA LYS A 72 8.48 -11.21 -21.63
C LYS A 72 7.27 -10.37 -22.04
N LYS A 73 6.29 -10.95 -22.72
CA LYS A 73 5.04 -10.27 -23.06
C LYS A 73 4.04 -10.28 -21.93
N LEU A 74 3.95 -11.35 -21.15
CA LEU A 74 3.09 -11.38 -19.95
C LEU A 74 3.51 -10.27 -18.96
N SER A 75 4.81 -10.12 -18.74
CA SER A 75 5.36 -9.02 -17.92
C SER A 75 5.08 -7.63 -18.52
N LYS A 76 5.22 -7.44 -19.84
CA LYS A 76 4.92 -6.15 -20.50
C LYS A 76 3.42 -5.83 -20.60
N ALA A 77 2.55 -6.81 -20.80
CA ALA A 77 1.10 -6.64 -20.89
C ALA A 77 0.50 -6.24 -19.53
N TRP A 78 1.09 -6.74 -18.43
CA TRP A 78 0.71 -6.32 -17.08
C TRP A 78 1.17 -4.89 -16.78
N HIS A 79 2.27 -4.44 -17.38
CA HIS A 79 2.69 -3.03 -17.34
C HIS A 79 1.88 -2.11 -18.28
N SER A 80 1.24 -2.62 -19.33
CA SER A 80 0.40 -1.83 -20.24
C SER A 80 -1.06 -1.73 -19.80
N ALA A 81 -1.62 -2.73 -19.11
CA ALA A 81 -2.98 -2.68 -18.57
C ALA A 81 -3.14 -1.69 -17.41
N SER A 82 -2.03 -1.27 -16.78
CA SER A 82 -1.95 -0.18 -15.81
C SER A 82 -1.67 1.20 -16.45
N LYS A 83 -1.65 1.27 -17.78
CA LYS A 83 -1.14 2.43 -18.53
C LYS A 83 -2.23 3.06 -19.39
N ASP A 84 -3.39 3.30 -18.79
CA ASP A 84 -4.28 4.39 -19.22
C ASP A 84 -4.20 5.53 -18.20
N SER A 85 -2.98 5.99 -17.98
CA SER A 85 -2.69 7.37 -17.61
C SER A 85 -1.41 7.73 -18.35
N GLY A 86 -1.52 8.73 -19.22
CA GLY A 86 -0.52 9.06 -20.22
C GLY A 86 0.87 9.15 -19.63
N HIS A 87 1.77 8.28 -20.07
CA HIS A 87 3.18 8.51 -19.85
C HIS A 87 3.58 9.74 -20.65
N ALA A 88 3.71 10.85 -19.92
CA ALA A 88 4.66 11.87 -20.26
C ALA A 88 6.03 11.20 -20.31
N GLY A 89 6.63 11.14 -21.50
CA GLY A 89 8.09 11.15 -21.58
C GLY A 89 8.63 12.40 -20.86
N THR A 90 9.94 12.52 -20.71
CA THR A 90 10.62 13.71 -20.19
C THR A 90 10.10 14.97 -20.88
N ARG A 91 9.12 15.65 -20.27
CA ARG A 91 8.55 16.91 -20.73
C ARG A 91 9.44 18.04 -20.21
N ASP A 92 9.80 18.93 -21.10
CA ASP A 92 10.50 20.17 -20.76
C ASP A 92 9.66 20.98 -19.76
N ILE A 93 10.33 21.70 -18.85
CA ILE A 93 9.71 22.45 -17.73
C ILE A 93 8.65 23.43 -18.24
N VAL A 94 8.82 23.94 -19.46
CA VAL A 94 7.87 24.84 -20.14
C VAL A 94 6.53 24.14 -20.42
N SER A 95 6.55 22.85 -20.79
CA SER A 95 5.34 22.08 -21.12
C SER A 95 4.49 21.74 -19.89
N ILE A 96 5.06 21.73 -18.69
CA ILE A 96 4.32 21.47 -17.44
C ILE A 96 3.60 22.73 -16.98
N GLN A 97 4.22 23.91 -17.15
CA GLN A 97 3.59 25.18 -16.80
C GLN A 97 2.39 25.50 -17.71
N GLU A 98 2.48 25.19 -19.00
CA GLU A 98 1.36 25.32 -19.94
C GLU A 98 0.18 24.41 -19.58
N LEU A 99 0.43 23.22 -19.03
CA LEU A 99 -0.62 22.31 -18.58
C LEU A 99 -1.32 22.83 -17.32
N ILE A 100 -0.57 23.40 -16.37
CA ILE A 100 -1.13 23.98 -15.14
C ILE A 100 -1.97 25.22 -15.48
N GLU A 101 -1.49 26.08 -16.37
CA GLU A 101 -2.23 27.26 -16.81
C GLU A 101 -3.50 26.88 -17.59
N ALA A 102 -3.44 25.83 -18.42
CA ALA A 102 -4.62 25.29 -19.09
C ALA A 102 -5.65 24.71 -18.10
N GLU A 103 -5.19 24.03 -17.05
CA GLU A 103 -6.06 23.43 -16.02
C GLU A 103 -6.72 24.51 -15.13
N GLU A 104 -5.99 25.59 -14.80
CA GLU A 104 -6.55 26.76 -14.10
C GLU A 104 -7.54 27.56 -14.95
N GLU A 105 -7.29 27.72 -16.26
CA GLU A 105 -8.24 28.33 -17.18
C GLU A 105 -9.51 27.48 -17.32
N GLU A 106 -9.39 26.15 -17.37
CA GLU A 106 -10.52 25.24 -17.46
C GLU A 106 -11.40 25.27 -16.20
N GLU A 107 -10.79 25.25 -14.99
CA GLU A 107 -11.55 25.41 -13.73
C GLU A 107 -12.25 26.77 -13.64
N THR A 108 -11.59 27.84 -14.10
CA THR A 108 -12.18 29.19 -14.11
C THR A 108 -13.37 29.25 -15.06
N LEU A 109 -13.28 28.64 -16.25
CA LEU A 109 -14.39 28.54 -17.21
C LEU A 109 -15.55 27.70 -16.65
N LEU A 110 -15.28 26.56 -16.00
CA LEU A 110 -16.29 25.72 -15.35
C LEU A 110 -17.05 26.46 -14.24
N SER A 111 -16.36 27.29 -13.45
CA SER A 111 -17.00 28.12 -12.42
C SER A 111 -17.99 29.14 -12.99
N SER A 112 -17.75 29.60 -14.23
CA SER A 112 -18.55 30.61 -14.93
C SER A 112 -19.94 30.12 -15.35
N TYR A 113 -20.13 28.80 -15.46
CA TYR A 113 -21.41 28.17 -15.81
C TYR A 113 -22.25 27.78 -14.58
N THR A 114 -21.75 28.01 -13.36
CA THR A 114 -22.54 27.80 -12.14
C THR A 114 -23.45 29.00 -11.85
N THR A 115 -24.73 28.74 -11.56
CA THR A 115 -25.73 29.78 -11.33
C THR A 115 -25.51 30.46 -9.96
N PRO A 116 -25.50 31.81 -9.88
CA PRO A 116 -25.23 32.50 -8.62
C PRO A 116 -26.47 32.43 -7.70
N SER A 117 -26.45 31.48 -6.76
CA SER A 117 -27.42 31.45 -5.66
C SER A 117 -27.08 32.54 -4.63
N LYS A 118 -28.10 33.33 -4.27
CA LYS A 118 -28.01 34.46 -3.33
C LYS A 118 -27.66 33.98 -1.92
N GLY A 119 -26.46 34.33 -1.47
CA GLY A 119 -26.02 34.26 -0.07
C GLY A 119 -24.51 34.49 0.01
N PRO A 120 -23.96 35.08 1.09
CA PRO A 120 -22.52 35.24 1.21
C PRO A 120 -21.91 33.85 1.36
N LEU A 121 -21.27 33.35 0.29
CA LEU A 121 -20.58 32.07 0.32
C LEU A 121 -19.51 32.11 1.42
N LYS A 122 -19.75 31.27 2.42
CA LYS A 122 -18.80 30.78 3.41
C LYS A 122 -17.55 30.36 2.63
N ARG A 123 -16.43 31.06 2.86
CA ARG A 123 -15.12 30.75 2.27
C ARG A 123 -14.88 29.24 2.37
N VAL A 124 -14.64 28.62 1.22
CA VAL A 124 -13.86 27.40 1.15
C VAL A 124 -12.59 27.65 1.96
N SER A 125 -12.28 26.70 2.84
CA SER A 125 -11.10 26.69 3.69
C SER A 125 -9.84 26.62 2.83
N SER A 126 -9.42 27.75 2.27
CA SER A 126 -8.03 27.97 1.91
C SER A 126 -7.27 28.27 3.21
N THR A 127 -6.28 27.44 3.48
CA THR A 127 -5.19 27.77 4.39
C THR A 127 -4.64 29.17 4.07
N PRO A 128 -4.21 29.96 5.06
CA PRO A 128 -3.75 31.33 4.83
C PRO A 128 -2.35 31.31 4.20
N GLU A 129 -2.28 31.01 2.90
CA GLU A 129 -1.10 31.30 2.09
C GLU A 129 -1.12 32.79 1.69
N THR A 130 -0.27 33.54 2.39
CA THR A 130 0.46 34.75 1.97
C THR A 130 -0.25 35.84 1.14
N PRO A 131 -0.24 37.11 1.60
CA PRO A 131 -0.55 38.24 0.73
C PRO A 131 0.51 38.31 -0.38
N LEU A 132 0.06 38.35 -1.64
CA LEU A 132 0.92 38.58 -2.80
C LEU A 132 1.71 39.88 -2.59
N THR A 133 3.02 39.74 -2.36
CA THR A 133 3.93 40.86 -2.22
C THR A 133 3.95 41.63 -3.54
N LYS A 134 3.39 42.84 -3.56
CA LYS A 134 3.38 43.78 -4.70
C LYS A 134 4.77 44.37 -5.01
N ARG A 135 5.82 43.55 -5.02
CA ARG A 135 7.15 43.96 -5.46
C ARG A 135 7.75 42.91 -6.38
N SER A 136 7.24 42.88 -7.60
CA SER A 136 8.05 42.55 -8.77
C SER A 136 7.42 43.20 -9.99
N VAL A 137 7.66 44.50 -10.14
CA VAL A 137 7.56 45.17 -11.44
C VAL A 137 8.94 45.05 -12.07
N ALA A 138 9.27 43.86 -12.54
CA ALA A 138 10.34 43.65 -13.49
C ALA A 138 9.78 42.68 -14.53
N ALA A 139 9.56 43.20 -15.72
CA ALA A 139 9.02 42.48 -16.87
C ALA A 139 9.76 41.14 -17.04
N ARG A 140 9.01 40.04 -17.02
CA ARG A 140 9.51 38.70 -17.31
C ARG A 140 9.89 38.65 -18.80
N SER A 141 11.15 38.93 -19.10
CA SER A 141 11.75 38.68 -20.41
C SER A 141 11.97 37.17 -20.56
N PRO A 142 11.67 36.55 -21.73
CA PRO A 142 11.80 35.10 -21.95
C PRO A 142 13.26 34.59 -21.95
N ARG A 143 14.25 35.45 -21.67
CA ARG A 143 15.69 35.13 -21.72
C ARG A 143 16.37 35.16 -20.35
N GLN A 144 15.63 35.12 -19.26
CA GLN A 144 16.23 35.06 -17.93
C GLN A 144 16.64 33.62 -17.62
N LEU A 145 17.92 33.31 -17.86
CA LEU A 145 18.52 32.03 -17.48
C LEU A 145 18.49 31.91 -15.96
N LEU A 146 17.60 31.06 -15.46
CA LEU A 146 17.54 30.66 -14.06
C LEU A 146 18.78 29.81 -13.76
N SER A 147 19.78 30.40 -13.11
CA SER A 147 20.93 29.66 -12.56
C SER A 147 20.75 29.50 -11.05
N PRO A 148 21.20 28.40 -10.42
CA PRO A 148 21.11 28.21 -8.97
C PRO A 148 21.69 29.38 -8.16
N SER A 149 22.66 30.11 -8.73
CA SER A 149 23.30 31.30 -8.16
C SER A 149 22.41 32.55 -8.13
N SER A 150 21.27 32.55 -8.82
CA SER A 150 20.30 33.66 -8.83
C SER A 150 19.33 33.63 -7.65
N PHE A 151 19.34 32.56 -6.85
CA PHE A 151 18.67 32.47 -5.56
C PHE A 151 19.65 32.86 -4.45
N SER A 152 19.50 34.06 -3.89
CA SER A 152 20.20 34.39 -2.63
C SER A 152 19.57 33.56 -1.50
N PRO A 153 20.36 32.88 -0.65
CA PRO A 153 19.82 32.07 0.45
C PRO A 153 19.15 32.98 1.48
N SER A 154 17.86 33.22 1.30
CA SER A 154 17.04 33.88 2.30
C SER A 154 16.59 32.83 3.31
N ALA A 155 17.54 32.29 4.08
CA ALA A 155 17.25 31.54 5.28
C ALA A 155 16.83 32.52 6.39
N THR A 156 15.75 33.28 6.19
CA THR A 156 15.19 34.07 7.28
C THR A 156 14.55 33.09 8.27
N PRO A 157 14.99 33.07 9.55
CA PRO A 157 14.32 32.32 10.60
C PRO A 157 12.82 32.66 10.60
N SER A 158 11.96 31.66 10.82
CA SER A 158 10.51 31.89 10.82
C SER A 158 10.14 32.96 11.83
N GLN A 159 9.79 34.16 11.34
CA GLN A 159 9.38 35.28 12.19
C GLN A 159 8.17 34.90 13.04
N LYS A 160 7.21 34.15 12.46
CA LYS A 160 6.02 33.64 13.17
C LYS A 160 6.39 32.73 14.34
N TYR A 161 7.40 31.87 14.18
CA TYR A 161 7.84 30.99 15.25
C TYR A 161 8.53 31.78 16.37
N THR A 162 9.42 32.72 16.02
CA THR A 162 10.14 33.53 17.01
C THR A 162 9.22 34.50 17.76
N SER A 163 8.18 35.03 17.10
CA SER A 163 7.23 35.97 17.71
C SER A 163 6.06 35.30 18.43
N ARG A 164 6.10 33.97 18.64
CA ARG A 164 4.99 33.25 19.31
C ARG A 164 4.90 33.64 20.79
N THR A 165 3.68 33.79 21.28
CA THR A 165 3.41 34.20 22.67
C THR A 165 3.23 33.03 23.63
N ASN A 166 2.91 31.84 23.11
CA ASN A 166 2.67 30.60 23.87
C ASN A 166 3.96 29.86 24.26
N ARG A 167 5.04 30.58 24.56
CA ARG A 167 6.30 29.95 24.98
C ARG A 167 6.15 29.40 26.40
N GLY A 168 6.31 28.09 26.55
CA GLY A 168 6.26 27.41 27.86
C GLY A 168 4.85 27.15 28.38
N GLU A 169 3.82 27.34 27.55
CA GLU A 169 2.43 27.04 27.91
C GLU A 169 2.23 25.52 28.04
N VAL A 170 1.63 25.10 29.16
CA VAL A 170 1.25 23.69 29.39
C VAL A 170 -0.12 23.45 28.76
N VAL A 171 -0.14 22.71 27.66
CA VAL A 171 -1.38 22.42 26.90
C VAL A 171 -2.16 21.22 27.45
N THR A 172 -1.47 20.28 28.11
CA THR A 172 -2.07 19.05 28.65
C THR A 172 -1.32 18.59 29.89
N THR A 173 -2.04 18.04 30.87
CA THR A 173 -1.48 17.40 32.07
C THR A 173 -2.07 16.01 32.25
N PHE A 174 -1.26 15.05 32.70
CA PHE A 174 -1.71 13.70 33.06
C PHE A 174 -1.18 13.33 34.44
N GLY A 175 -2.00 12.65 35.24
CA GLY A 175 -1.66 12.30 36.63
C GLY A 175 -1.73 13.51 37.57
N SER A 176 -0.87 13.51 38.60
CA SER A 176 -0.81 14.61 39.56
C SER A 176 -0.03 15.78 38.97
N ALA A 177 -0.66 16.95 38.85
CA ALA A 177 -0.03 18.15 38.32
C ALA A 177 1.12 18.62 39.23
N GLN A 178 2.36 18.55 38.74
CA GLN A 178 3.58 18.94 39.47
C GLN A 178 3.90 20.45 39.41
N GLY A 179 2.94 21.29 38.99
CA GLY A 179 3.17 22.72 38.77
C GLY A 179 4.06 23.03 37.55
N LEU A 180 4.66 24.22 37.52
CA LEU A 180 5.48 24.70 36.40
C LEU A 180 6.99 24.42 36.56
N SER A 181 7.43 23.96 37.74
CA SER A 181 8.85 23.76 38.04
C SER A 181 9.25 22.29 37.84
N TRP A 182 9.63 21.95 36.62
CA TRP A 182 10.16 20.63 36.28
C TRP A 182 11.69 20.63 36.43
N SER A 183 12.22 19.85 37.36
CA SER A 183 13.67 19.72 37.57
C SER A 183 14.07 18.28 37.81
N GLY A 184 15.00 17.77 37.00
CA GLY A 184 15.64 16.49 37.24
C GLY A 184 16.99 16.61 37.98
N ARG A 185 17.57 15.48 38.40
CA ARG A 185 18.94 15.43 38.95
C ARG A 185 20.05 15.56 37.90
N GLY A 186 19.70 15.82 36.63
CA GLY A 186 20.63 15.80 35.52
C GLY A 186 21.32 14.43 35.38
N GLY A 187 22.64 14.43 35.13
CA GLY A 187 23.46 13.21 35.12
C GLY A 187 23.93 12.74 36.51
N SER A 188 23.46 13.35 37.59
CA SER A 188 23.86 12.97 38.94
C SER A 188 23.05 11.76 39.43
N GLY A 189 23.73 10.62 39.58
CA GLY A 189 23.16 9.34 39.97
C GLY A 189 23.39 8.23 38.94
N SER A 190 23.00 7.00 39.25
CA SER A 190 23.04 5.90 38.30
C SER A 190 21.83 5.97 37.35
N VAL A 191 22.09 6.15 36.06
CA VAL A 191 21.07 6.04 35.00
C VAL A 191 21.27 4.70 34.29
N SER A 192 20.27 3.83 34.35
CA SER A 192 20.29 2.55 33.61
C SER A 192 19.36 2.65 32.40
N LEU A 193 19.96 2.74 31.20
CA LEU A 193 19.25 2.66 29.94
C LEU A 193 19.47 1.27 29.36
N LYS A 194 18.39 0.51 29.21
CA LYS A 194 18.41 -0.83 28.58
C LYS A 194 17.47 -0.79 27.38
N VAL A 195 17.99 -1.17 26.22
CA VAL A 195 17.16 -1.47 25.06
C VAL A 195 16.50 -2.82 25.35
N VAL A 196 15.18 -2.88 25.25
CA VAL A 196 14.36 -4.09 25.48
C VAL A 196 13.66 -4.44 24.17
N GLY A 197 13.62 -5.74 23.83
CA GLY A 197 13.07 -6.25 22.57
C GLY A 197 13.95 -7.36 21.99
N ASP A 198 13.66 -7.75 20.75
CA ASP A 198 14.40 -8.81 20.06
C ASP A 198 15.91 -8.50 19.92
N PRO A 199 16.77 -9.53 19.96
CA PRO A 199 18.23 -9.39 20.08
C PRO A 199 18.94 -8.86 18.83
N GLU A 200 18.23 -8.71 17.71
CA GLU A 200 18.73 -7.97 16.54
C GLU A 200 18.06 -6.59 16.46
N PRO A 201 18.58 -5.57 17.19
CA PRO A 201 18.33 -4.22 16.74
C PRO A 201 18.79 -4.12 15.28
N LEU A 202 18.17 -3.24 14.49
CA LEU A 202 18.48 -2.95 13.08
C LEU A 202 19.93 -2.44 12.84
N THR A 203 20.87 -2.81 13.70
CA THR A 203 22.31 -2.55 13.67
C THR A 203 23.05 -3.47 12.70
N GLY A 204 22.44 -4.56 12.25
CA GLY A 204 23.02 -5.47 11.25
C GLY A 204 22.94 -4.92 9.82
N SER A 205 23.78 -5.45 8.94
CA SER A 205 23.71 -5.20 7.49
C SER A 205 22.42 -5.79 6.92
N TYR A 206 21.43 -4.95 6.63
CA TYR A 206 20.17 -5.36 5.99
C TYR A 206 20.16 -4.99 4.50
N LYS A 207 19.68 -5.90 3.64
CA LYS A 207 19.44 -5.61 2.22
C LYS A 207 18.18 -4.78 2.07
N ALA A 208 18.31 -3.46 2.18
CA ALA A 208 17.22 -2.53 1.92
C ALA A 208 16.77 -2.57 0.45
N MET A 209 15.52 -2.16 0.19
CA MET A 209 14.93 -1.95 -1.15
C MET A 209 14.58 -3.19 -1.99
N PHE A 210 14.63 -4.40 -1.43
CA PHE A 210 14.11 -5.59 -2.09
C PHE A 210 13.39 -6.50 -1.09
N GLN A 211 12.14 -6.85 -1.38
CA GLN A 211 11.34 -7.78 -0.59
C GLN A 211 10.80 -8.87 -1.52
N GLN A 212 10.98 -10.13 -1.13
CA GLN A 212 10.38 -11.25 -1.84
C GLN A 212 8.93 -11.39 -1.40
N LEU A 213 8.00 -11.48 -2.36
CA LEU A 213 6.57 -11.62 -2.08
C LEU A 213 6.26 -12.84 -1.18
N MET A 214 6.99 -13.93 -1.38
CA MET A 214 6.86 -15.13 -0.54
C MET A 214 7.25 -14.86 0.92
N GLY A 215 8.30 -14.05 1.15
CA GLY A 215 8.69 -13.66 2.51
C GLY A 215 7.66 -12.72 3.15
N VAL A 216 7.06 -11.82 2.37
CA VAL A 216 5.95 -10.97 2.86
C VAL A 216 4.74 -11.82 3.23
N ARG A 217 4.34 -12.77 2.36
CA ARG A 217 3.26 -13.71 2.63
C ARG A 217 3.51 -14.49 3.91
N GLU A 218 4.71 -15.04 4.08
CA GLU A 218 5.07 -15.81 5.27
C GLU A 218 4.88 -14.99 6.55
N VAL A 219 5.42 -13.76 6.59
CA VAL A 219 5.28 -12.88 7.76
C VAL A 219 3.81 -12.54 8.05
N LEU A 220 3.01 -12.30 7.01
CA LEU A 220 1.58 -12.03 7.18
C LEU A 220 0.82 -13.26 7.72
N THR A 221 1.16 -14.45 7.22
CA THR A 221 0.62 -15.72 7.70
C THR A 221 1.00 -15.97 9.16
N SER A 222 2.30 -15.91 9.50
CA SER A 222 2.78 -16.13 10.86
C SER A 222 2.13 -15.16 11.85
N LYS A 223 1.94 -13.89 11.45
CA LYS A 223 1.21 -12.91 12.28
C LYS A 223 -0.22 -13.35 12.62
N ILE A 224 -0.95 -13.93 11.67
CA ILE A 224 -2.34 -14.39 11.90
C ILE A 224 -2.31 -15.63 12.79
N GLU A 225 -1.42 -16.57 12.53
CA GLU A 225 -1.34 -17.87 13.21
C GLU A 225 -0.81 -17.74 14.65
N GLU A 226 0.25 -16.95 14.89
CA GLU A 226 0.81 -16.71 16.22
C GLU A 226 -0.21 -16.05 17.15
N LEU A 227 -0.80 -14.94 16.72
CA LEU A 227 -1.81 -14.23 17.50
C LEU A 227 -3.12 -15.04 17.60
N GLY A 228 -3.47 -15.77 16.55
CA GLY A 228 -4.59 -16.69 16.55
C GLY A 228 -4.44 -17.79 17.59
N SER A 229 -3.25 -18.36 17.73
CA SER A 229 -2.91 -19.37 18.74
C SER A 229 -3.04 -18.83 20.17
N GLU A 230 -2.46 -17.65 20.45
CA GLU A 230 -2.57 -17.02 21.77
C GLU A 230 -4.04 -16.71 22.14
N LEU A 231 -4.81 -16.19 21.19
CA LEU A 231 -6.22 -15.88 21.40
C LEU A 231 -7.08 -17.15 21.53
N LYS A 232 -6.74 -18.22 20.81
CA LYS A 232 -7.38 -19.53 20.92
C LYS A 232 -7.24 -20.08 22.34
N GLU A 233 -6.03 -20.06 22.89
CA GLU A 233 -5.75 -20.50 24.26
C GLU A 233 -6.47 -19.63 25.30
N HIS A 234 -6.37 -18.30 25.15
CA HIS A 234 -6.98 -17.34 26.07
C HIS A 234 -8.51 -17.51 26.16
N HIS A 235 -9.17 -17.59 25.01
CA HIS A 235 -10.63 -17.72 24.93
C HIS A 235 -11.12 -19.18 25.02
N LYS A 236 -10.20 -20.14 25.22
CA LYS A 236 -10.48 -21.58 25.31
C LYS A 236 -11.28 -22.11 24.12
N ILE A 237 -10.91 -21.67 22.92
CA ILE A 237 -11.53 -22.09 21.67
C ILE A 237 -10.95 -23.46 21.29
N GLU A 238 -11.83 -24.44 21.04
CA GLU A 238 -11.40 -25.81 20.71
C GLU A 238 -10.73 -25.89 19.34
N ALA A 239 -11.37 -25.35 18.31
CA ALA A 239 -10.87 -25.34 16.93
C ALA A 239 -11.44 -24.17 16.12
N PHE A 240 -10.67 -23.74 15.11
CA PHE A 240 -11.14 -22.84 14.08
C PHE A 240 -11.74 -23.64 12.93
N THR A 241 -12.83 -23.13 12.35
CA THR A 241 -13.43 -23.70 11.13
C THR A 241 -12.78 -23.04 9.91
N PRO A 242 -12.50 -23.79 8.82
CA PRO A 242 -12.04 -23.19 7.56
C PRO A 242 -13.08 -22.23 6.96
N LEU A 243 -12.63 -21.08 6.44
CA LEU A 243 -13.55 -20.03 5.92
C LEU A 243 -14.49 -20.51 4.80
N LEU A 244 -14.04 -21.45 3.96
CA LEU A 244 -14.79 -21.92 2.79
C LEU A 244 -15.73 -23.09 3.08
N VAL A 245 -15.73 -23.62 4.31
CA VAL A 245 -16.57 -24.76 4.68
C VAL A 245 -17.94 -24.24 5.17
N PRO A 246 -19.04 -24.57 4.46
CA PRO A 246 -20.37 -24.19 4.91
C PRO A 246 -20.78 -24.97 6.17
N ALA A 247 -21.45 -24.29 7.10
CA ALA A 247 -21.99 -24.90 8.31
C ALA A 247 -23.35 -24.28 8.69
N GLN A 248 -24.27 -25.11 9.19
CA GLN A 248 -25.57 -24.65 9.70
C GLN A 248 -25.48 -24.12 11.13
N GLU A 249 -24.54 -24.64 11.91
CA GLU A 249 -24.25 -24.20 13.28
C GLU A 249 -23.29 -23.00 13.27
N PRO A 250 -23.24 -22.21 14.37
CA PRO A 250 -22.26 -21.14 14.51
C PRO A 250 -20.82 -21.68 14.37
N VAL A 251 -20.02 -20.99 13.56
CA VAL A 251 -18.61 -21.30 13.33
C VAL A 251 -17.73 -20.22 13.95
N ILE A 252 -16.53 -20.62 14.39
CA ILE A 252 -15.51 -19.72 14.91
C ILE A 252 -14.39 -19.66 13.88
N LEU A 253 -14.12 -18.46 13.37
CA LEU A 253 -13.21 -18.22 12.26
C LEU A 253 -12.07 -17.30 12.70
N LEU A 254 -10.85 -17.65 12.30
CA LEU A 254 -9.64 -16.85 12.46
C LEU A 254 -9.34 -16.15 11.14
N GLY A 255 -8.90 -14.89 11.20
CA GLY A 255 -8.37 -14.21 10.03
C GLY A 255 -7.95 -12.78 10.28
N GLN A 256 -7.56 -12.12 9.20
CA GLN A 256 -7.21 -10.72 9.15
C GLN A 256 -8.30 -9.92 8.41
N ILE A 257 -8.65 -8.75 8.95
CA ILE A 257 -9.58 -7.83 8.31
C ILE A 257 -8.94 -7.22 7.07
N GLY A 258 -9.61 -7.34 5.93
CA GLY A 258 -9.28 -6.67 4.68
C GLY A 258 -10.40 -5.76 4.18
N CYS A 259 -10.13 -5.13 3.04
CA CYS A 259 -11.12 -4.35 2.29
C CYS A 259 -11.25 -4.97 0.89
N ASP A 260 -12.48 -5.12 0.40
CA ASP A 260 -12.77 -5.64 -0.96
C ASP A 260 -12.37 -4.66 -2.10
N SER A 261 -11.90 -3.47 -1.74
CA SER A 261 -11.57 -2.39 -2.65
C SER A 261 -10.36 -1.60 -2.13
N ASN A 262 -9.73 -0.83 -3.03
CA ASN A 262 -8.61 0.05 -2.69
C ASN A 262 -9.04 1.35 -1.97
N GLY A 263 -10.31 1.46 -1.60
CA GLY A 263 -10.87 2.62 -0.93
C GLY A 263 -10.74 2.55 0.59
N LYS A 264 -11.42 3.48 1.27
CA LYS A 264 -11.56 3.45 2.72
C LYS A 264 -12.48 2.30 3.14
N LEU A 265 -12.02 1.50 4.11
CA LEU A 265 -12.83 0.45 4.73
C LEU A 265 -14.15 1.02 5.28
N ASN A 266 -15.25 0.34 4.98
CA ASN A 266 -16.58 0.65 5.48
C ASN A 266 -17.29 -0.65 5.89
N SER A 267 -18.44 -0.55 6.54
CA SER A 267 -19.15 -1.69 7.13
C SER A 267 -19.67 -2.73 6.11
N LYS A 268 -19.71 -2.39 4.81
CA LYS A 268 -20.16 -3.29 3.74
C LYS A 268 -19.00 -3.90 2.94
N SER A 269 -17.80 -3.33 3.05
CA SER A 269 -16.61 -3.73 2.32
C SER A 269 -15.65 -4.57 3.15
N VAL A 270 -16.09 -5.06 4.31
CA VAL A 270 -15.27 -5.87 5.22
C VAL A 270 -15.15 -7.27 4.67
N ILE A 271 -13.91 -7.73 4.49
CA ILE A 271 -13.58 -9.12 4.18
C ILE A 271 -12.72 -9.69 5.31
N LEU A 272 -12.83 -10.99 5.52
CA LEU A 272 -11.97 -11.76 6.40
C LEU A 272 -11.07 -12.64 5.53
N GLU A 273 -9.77 -12.39 5.59
CA GLU A 273 -8.73 -13.21 4.98
C GLU A 273 -8.26 -14.24 6.01
N GLY A 274 -8.40 -15.52 5.70
CA GLY A 274 -8.03 -16.59 6.60
C GLY A 274 -6.53 -16.79 6.63
N ASP A 275 -6.08 -17.50 7.65
CA ASP A 275 -4.72 -18.00 7.76
C ASP A 275 -4.40 -19.08 6.70
N GLN A 276 -3.12 -19.47 6.63
CA GLN A 276 -2.67 -20.46 5.68
C GLN A 276 -2.99 -21.89 6.14
N GLU A 277 -2.84 -22.17 7.44
CA GLU A 277 -3.01 -23.50 8.04
C GLU A 277 -4.45 -24.03 7.89
N HIS A 278 -5.45 -23.22 8.23
CA HIS A 278 -6.86 -23.66 8.30
C HIS A 278 -7.64 -23.32 7.02
N SER A 279 -7.33 -22.18 6.40
CA SER A 279 -8.17 -21.59 5.33
C SER A 279 -7.44 -21.37 4.01
N TYR A 280 -6.15 -21.74 3.91
CA TYR A 280 -5.33 -21.58 2.71
C TYR A 280 -5.27 -20.14 2.16
N GLY A 281 -5.41 -19.12 3.02
CA GLY A 281 -5.46 -17.72 2.59
C GLY A 281 -6.75 -17.31 1.87
N ALA A 282 -7.82 -18.11 2.00
CA ALA A 282 -9.11 -17.79 1.40
C ALA A 282 -9.70 -16.49 1.99
N GLN A 283 -10.60 -15.86 1.23
CA GLN A 283 -11.25 -14.62 1.65
C GLN A 283 -12.77 -14.78 1.55
N ILE A 284 -13.48 -14.29 2.56
CA ILE A 284 -14.95 -14.19 2.53
C ILE A 284 -15.40 -12.82 3.02
N PRO A 285 -16.44 -12.22 2.41
CA PRO A 285 -17.09 -11.04 2.97
C PRO A 285 -17.71 -11.31 4.34
N VAL A 286 -17.73 -10.28 5.18
CA VAL A 286 -18.33 -10.33 6.51
C VAL A 286 -19.54 -9.40 6.56
N ASP A 287 -20.70 -9.95 6.94
CA ASP A 287 -21.86 -9.18 7.34
C ASP A 287 -21.75 -8.79 8.82
N LEU A 288 -21.75 -7.49 9.09
CA LEU A 288 -21.67 -6.93 10.44
C LEU A 288 -23.03 -6.49 10.99
N SER A 289 -24.13 -6.75 10.28
CA SER A 289 -25.48 -6.29 10.66
C SER A 289 -25.94 -6.78 12.04
N GLU A 290 -25.51 -7.97 12.45
CA GLU A 290 -25.88 -8.57 13.74
C GLU A 290 -24.90 -8.23 14.88
N LEU A 291 -23.79 -7.54 14.59
CA LEU A 291 -22.84 -7.09 15.60
C LEU A 291 -23.29 -5.76 16.21
N LYS A 292 -23.49 -5.75 17.52
CA LYS A 292 -23.90 -4.54 18.26
C LYS A 292 -22.77 -3.51 18.38
N GLU A 293 -21.56 -3.99 18.64
CA GLU A 293 -20.38 -3.17 18.87
C GLU A 293 -19.19 -3.82 18.17
N TYR A 294 -18.43 -3.03 17.44
CA TYR A 294 -17.20 -3.47 16.78
C TYR A 294 -16.28 -2.29 16.53
N SER A 295 -14.98 -2.59 16.48
CA SER A 295 -13.94 -1.67 16.02
C SER A 295 -13.00 -2.46 15.12
N LEU A 296 -13.05 -2.18 13.83
CA LEU A 296 -12.32 -2.91 12.79
C LEU A 296 -11.41 -1.97 12.01
N PHE A 297 -10.19 -2.42 11.70
CA PHE A 297 -9.28 -1.73 10.79
C PHE A 297 -8.54 -2.72 9.87
N PRO A 298 -8.14 -2.33 8.65
CA PRO A 298 -7.40 -3.21 7.75
C PRO A 298 -6.11 -3.72 8.38
N GLY A 299 -5.83 -5.01 8.24
CA GLY A 299 -4.66 -5.66 8.84
C GLY A 299 -4.87 -6.14 10.28
N GLN A 300 -6.04 -5.90 10.89
CA GLN A 300 -6.35 -6.39 12.24
C GLN A 300 -6.59 -7.91 12.22
N VAL A 301 -5.88 -8.65 13.06
CA VAL A 301 -6.17 -10.08 13.29
C VAL A 301 -7.35 -10.17 14.26
N VAL A 302 -8.34 -10.97 13.90
CA VAL A 302 -9.59 -11.13 14.65
C VAL A 302 -10.00 -12.60 14.71
N ILE A 303 -10.78 -12.91 15.74
CA ILE A 303 -11.58 -14.12 15.79
C ILE A 303 -13.05 -13.68 15.77
N MET A 304 -13.82 -14.24 14.84
CA MET A 304 -15.24 -13.95 14.69
C MET A 304 -16.04 -15.24 14.81
N GLU A 305 -17.14 -15.17 15.56
CA GLU A 305 -18.15 -16.22 15.61
C GLU A 305 -19.39 -15.75 14.86
N GLY A 306 -20.01 -16.65 14.11
CA GLY A 306 -21.18 -16.33 13.29
C GLY A 306 -21.64 -17.50 12.44
N PHE A 307 -22.52 -17.20 11.49
CA PHE A 307 -23.09 -18.20 10.58
C PHE A 307 -22.51 -18.08 9.18
N ASN A 308 -22.03 -19.19 8.63
CA ASN A 308 -21.55 -19.29 7.26
C ASN A 308 -22.21 -20.48 6.56
N THR A 309 -23.52 -20.39 6.31
CA THR A 309 -24.31 -21.51 5.76
C THR A 309 -23.96 -21.84 4.31
N THR A 310 -23.30 -20.93 3.60
CA THR A 310 -22.99 -21.07 2.16
C THR A 310 -21.50 -21.26 1.85
N GLY A 311 -20.61 -21.04 2.83
CA GLY A 311 -19.16 -21.03 2.61
C GLY A 311 -18.66 -19.77 1.87
N ARG A 312 -19.52 -18.77 1.63
CA ARG A 312 -19.20 -17.59 0.82
C ARG A 312 -19.32 -16.25 1.55
N ARG A 313 -19.91 -16.23 2.74
CA ARG A 313 -20.12 -15.02 3.53
C ARG A 313 -20.37 -15.39 4.98
N LEU A 314 -19.68 -14.71 5.90
CA LEU A 314 -19.93 -14.85 7.33
C LEU A 314 -20.93 -13.79 7.78
N THR A 315 -22.04 -14.20 8.40
CA THR A 315 -22.85 -13.29 9.22
C THR A 315 -22.32 -13.32 10.63
N ALA A 316 -21.53 -12.31 11.00
CA ALA A 316 -20.85 -12.26 12.29
C ALA A 316 -21.85 -11.88 13.39
N THR A 317 -21.88 -12.68 14.45
CA THR A 317 -22.72 -12.46 15.63
C THR A 317 -21.89 -12.04 16.84
N LYS A 318 -20.60 -12.36 16.84
CA LYS A 318 -19.68 -12.02 17.93
C LYS A 318 -18.26 -11.81 17.41
N LEU A 319 -17.63 -10.75 17.90
CA LEU A 319 -16.22 -10.43 17.69
C LEU A 319 -15.51 -10.65 19.03
N TYR A 320 -14.48 -11.50 19.04
CA TYR A 320 -13.72 -11.74 20.27
C TYR A 320 -12.80 -10.55 20.56
N GLU A 321 -12.82 -10.09 21.80
CA GLU A 321 -11.93 -9.03 22.22
C GLU A 321 -10.48 -9.52 22.29
N VAL A 322 -9.60 -8.79 21.62
CA VAL A 322 -8.15 -9.00 21.72
C VAL A 322 -7.63 -8.55 23.10
N GLN A 323 -8.33 -7.62 23.76
CA GLN A 323 -7.95 -7.06 25.07
C GLN A 323 -8.21 -7.99 26.27
N GLY A 324 -8.48 -9.26 26.03
CA GLY A 324 -8.53 -10.29 27.07
C GLY A 324 -7.25 -11.09 27.19
N GLY A 325 -6.49 -11.27 26.10
CA GLY A 325 -5.23 -12.04 26.12
C GLY A 325 -4.33 -11.57 27.27
N PRO A 326 -3.63 -12.48 27.98
CA PRO A 326 -2.81 -12.09 29.12
C PRO A 326 -1.96 -10.89 28.67
N PRO A 327 -2.06 -9.71 29.32
CA PRO A 327 -1.26 -8.58 28.93
C PRO A 327 0.18 -9.08 28.88
N LEU A 328 0.88 -8.83 27.77
CA LEU A 328 2.31 -9.14 27.68
C LEU A 328 2.91 -8.75 29.03
N PRO A 329 3.46 -9.72 29.79
CA PRO A 329 3.61 -9.59 31.23
C PRO A 329 4.29 -8.26 31.51
N HIS A 330 3.62 -7.42 32.30
CA HIS A 330 4.13 -6.09 32.60
C HIS A 330 5.56 -6.26 33.11
N SER A 331 6.50 -5.56 32.48
CA SER A 331 7.90 -5.69 32.86
C SER A 331 8.06 -5.28 34.32
N THR A 332 8.41 -6.24 35.18
CA THR A 332 8.66 -5.99 36.59
C THR A 332 9.94 -5.16 36.70
N LEU A 333 9.79 -3.84 36.81
CA LEU A 333 10.90 -2.93 37.07
C LEU A 333 11.47 -3.23 38.46
N ALA A 334 12.77 -3.53 38.51
CA ALA A 334 13.50 -3.63 39.77
C ALA A 334 13.40 -2.30 40.53
N SER A 335 13.24 -2.38 41.86
CA SER A 335 13.17 -1.23 42.77
C SER A 335 14.42 -0.36 42.66
N GLY A 336 14.37 0.65 41.79
CA GLY A 336 15.37 1.69 41.62
C GLY A 336 14.78 3.06 41.84
N SER A 337 15.63 4.04 42.13
CA SER A 337 15.26 5.45 42.25
C SER A 337 14.52 5.92 40.99
N VAL A 338 13.33 6.49 41.17
CA VAL A 338 12.47 6.97 40.07
C VAL A 338 13.20 8.09 39.31
N CYS A 339 13.29 7.95 37.98
CA CYS A 339 13.72 9.04 37.11
C CYS A 339 12.73 10.20 37.27
N SER A 340 13.22 11.36 37.72
CA SER A 340 12.36 12.49 38.09
C SER A 340 11.80 13.24 36.89
N VAL A 341 12.53 13.30 35.76
CA VAL A 341 12.09 13.97 34.52
C VAL A 341 12.71 13.30 33.30
N LEU A 342 11.87 12.92 32.33
CA LEU A 342 12.27 12.51 30.98
C LEU A 342 11.62 13.45 29.97
N VAL A 343 12.43 14.11 29.13
CA VAL A 343 11.95 15.02 28.09
C VAL A 343 11.92 14.26 26.78
N LYS A 344 10.79 14.32 26.07
CA LYS A 344 10.61 13.72 24.75
C LYS A 344 10.07 14.77 23.80
N ASP A 345 10.78 14.96 22.69
CA ASP A 345 10.35 15.81 21.60
C ASP A 345 10.35 15.00 20.29
N ALA A 346 9.46 15.36 19.37
CA ALA A 346 9.37 14.74 18.05
C ALA A 346 9.44 15.83 16.98
N GLY A 347 10.13 15.52 15.88
CA GLY A 347 10.29 16.44 14.76
C GLY A 347 8.97 16.76 14.06
N PRO A 348 8.96 17.80 13.21
CA PRO A 348 10.14 18.53 12.72
C PRO A 348 10.70 19.55 13.73
N PHE A 349 12.03 19.68 13.77
CA PHE A 349 12.75 20.64 14.64
C PHE A 349 13.05 21.98 13.95
N GLN A 350 12.53 22.17 12.74
CA GLN A 350 12.66 23.40 11.97
C GLN A 350 11.30 23.79 11.39
N SER A 351 11.08 25.08 11.21
CA SER A 351 9.89 25.58 10.53
C SER A 351 9.89 25.18 9.06
N LEU A 352 8.72 24.80 8.51
CA LEU A 352 8.57 24.43 7.11
C LEU A 352 9.03 25.51 6.11
N SER A 353 9.04 26.78 6.51
CA SER A 353 9.60 27.88 5.71
C SER A 353 11.12 27.77 5.47
N LEU A 354 11.83 27.05 6.33
CA LEU A 354 13.26 26.75 6.19
C LEU A 354 13.51 25.42 5.43
N ALA A 355 12.59 24.46 5.54
CA ALA A 355 12.73 23.15 4.89
C ALA A 355 12.64 23.21 3.36
N ARG A 356 11.92 24.20 2.80
CA ARG A 356 11.83 24.43 1.33
C ARG A 356 13.16 24.82 0.67
N LEU A 357 14.23 25.10 1.43
CA LEU A 357 15.55 25.41 0.87
C LEU A 357 16.37 24.17 0.47
N PHE A 358 16.00 22.97 0.93
CA PHE A 358 16.83 21.76 0.79
C PHE A 358 16.22 20.64 -0.07
N CYS A 359 15.02 20.85 -0.63
CA CYS A 359 14.42 19.95 -1.59
C CYS A 359 14.29 20.66 -2.94
N PHE A 360 15.36 20.64 -3.73
CA PHE A 360 15.36 20.88 -5.17
C PHE A 360 16.30 19.89 -5.84
#